data_AF-A0A957YV43-F1
#
_entry.id   AF-A0A957YV43-F1
#
_cell.length_a   1.000
_cell.length_b   1.000
_cell.length_c   1.000
_cell.angle_alpha   90.00
_cell.angle_beta   90.00
_cell.angle_gamma   90.00
#
_symmetry.space_group_name_H-M   'P 1'
#
loop_
_entity.id
_entity.type
_entity.pdbx_description
1 polymer ?
#
loop_
_entity_poly.entity_id
_entity_poly.type
_entity_poly.pdbx_seq_one_letter_code
_entity_poly.pdbx_strand_id
1 'polypeptide(L)'
;WLLTNLLGGVVAGLLEAQFQFLGTLILAGLPLAVAQGLYLRRRLAYPWQAVWLWSGALALGWPAAHLLYVSGQSWATPLIELVDMLPFGGGVVGINVVRLAFVLLIIGFAHSFVIAWLVAPQRRGAWLLYWPLLSAIAGAGLGGVQANLCSVACDPLGQWGGSLLVGATLGAAGWLCYALIVGPFLPLPPVNKPATQ
;
A
#
# COMPACT_ATOMS: atom_id res chain seq x y z
N TRP A 1 -3.74 13.36 0.70
CA TRP A 1 -2.84 12.20 0.64
C TRP A 1 -2.72 11.52 2.00
N LEU A 2 -2.06 12.14 2.99
CA LEU A 2 -1.93 11.55 4.33
C LEU A 2 -3.28 11.23 4.96
N LEU A 3 -4.18 12.21 5.05
CA LEU A 3 -5.53 12.00 5.59
C LEU A 3 -6.32 10.93 4.81
N THR A 4 -6.18 10.91 3.49
CA THR A 4 -6.84 9.93 2.61
C THR A 4 -6.41 8.51 2.95
N ASN A 5 -5.11 8.30 3.13
CA ASN A 5 -4.55 6.99 3.47
C ASN A 5 -4.80 6.62 4.93
N LEU A 6 -4.78 7.59 5.85
CA LEU A 6 -5.14 7.38 7.25
C LEU A 6 -6.59 6.88 7.37
N LEU A 7 -7.55 7.62 6.81
CA LEU A 7 -8.96 7.28 6.89
C LEU A 7 -9.29 6.01 6.09
N GLY A 8 -8.74 5.86 4.89
CA GLY A 8 -8.92 4.64 4.12
C GLY A 8 -8.27 3.42 4.82
N GLY A 9 -7.17 3.63 5.54
CA GLY A 9 -6.55 2.61 6.39
C GLY A 9 -7.40 2.23 7.59
N VAL A 10 -8.03 3.19 8.27
CA VAL A 10 -9.02 2.92 9.34
C VAL A 10 -10.15 2.05 8.80
N VAL A 11 -10.75 2.46 7.68
CA VAL A 11 -11.85 1.73 7.06
C VAL A 11 -11.40 0.32 6.64
N ALA A 12 -10.19 0.20 6.09
CA ALA A 12 -9.64 -1.09 5.72
C ALA A 12 -9.44 -2.00 6.92
N GLY A 13 -8.82 -1.49 7.97
CA GLY A 13 -8.61 -2.24 9.20
C GLY A 13 -9.90 -2.67 9.89
N LEU A 14 -10.92 -1.81 9.92
CA LEU A 14 -12.24 -2.15 10.47
C LEU A 14 -12.90 -3.29 9.69
N LEU A 15 -12.79 -3.26 8.37
CA LEU A 15 -13.33 -4.30 7.51
C LEU A 15 -12.53 -5.59 7.66
N GLU A 16 -11.21 -5.53 7.89
CA GLU A 16 -10.34 -6.71 8.06
C GLU A 16 -10.69 -7.47 9.32
N ALA A 17 -11.12 -6.76 10.35
CA ALA A 17 -11.55 -7.33 11.61
C ALA A 17 -12.92 -8.04 11.56
N GLN A 18 -13.75 -7.77 10.53
CA GLN A 18 -15.14 -8.26 10.45
C GLN A 18 -15.37 -9.25 9.31
N PHE A 19 -14.69 -9.07 8.18
CA PHE A 19 -14.88 -9.89 7.00
C PHE A 19 -13.69 -10.82 6.81
N GLN A 20 -13.93 -12.01 6.24
CA GLN A 20 -12.83 -12.83 5.74
C GLN A 20 -12.00 -12.01 4.74
N PHE A 21 -10.69 -12.22 4.74
CA PHE A 21 -9.67 -11.41 4.06
C PHE A 21 -10.07 -10.94 2.63
N LEU A 22 -10.75 -11.79 1.86
CA LEU A 22 -11.24 -11.48 0.50
C LEU A 22 -12.38 -10.45 0.45
N GLY A 23 -13.33 -10.49 1.39
CA GLY A 23 -14.44 -9.54 1.48
C GLY A 23 -13.94 -8.15 1.88
N THR A 24 -12.95 -8.11 2.76
CA THR A 24 -12.26 -6.89 3.11
C THR A 24 -11.53 -6.27 1.92
N LEU A 25 -10.87 -7.10 1.13
CA LEU A 25 -10.11 -6.71 -0.04
C LEU A 25 -10.93 -5.89 -1.04
N ILE A 26 -12.17 -6.32 -1.30
CA ILE A 26 -13.09 -5.66 -2.23
C ILE A 26 -13.71 -4.42 -1.58
N LEU A 27 -14.10 -4.51 -0.30
CA LEU A 27 -14.84 -3.44 0.38
C LEU A 27 -13.94 -2.32 0.92
N ALA A 28 -12.66 -2.58 1.20
CA ALA A 28 -11.72 -1.64 1.78
C ALA A 28 -10.70 -1.09 0.78
N GLY A 29 -10.14 -1.99 -0.03
CA GLY A 29 -9.14 -1.64 -1.02
C GLY A 29 -9.73 -0.69 -2.06
N LEU A 30 -10.96 -0.94 -2.51
CA LEU A 30 -11.61 -0.13 -3.53
C LEU A 30 -11.90 1.31 -3.06
N PRO A 31 -12.51 1.58 -1.88
CA PRO A 31 -12.70 2.95 -1.41
C PRO A 31 -11.39 3.71 -1.20
N LEU A 32 -10.36 3.07 -0.65
CA LEU A 32 -9.05 3.70 -0.49
C LEU A 32 -8.43 4.03 -1.85
N ALA A 33 -8.50 3.11 -2.82
CA ALA A 33 -7.97 3.34 -4.16
C ALA A 33 -8.70 4.47 -4.90
N VAL A 34 -10.04 4.50 -4.79
CA VAL A 34 -10.87 5.57 -5.34
C VAL A 34 -10.54 6.90 -4.66
N ALA A 35 -10.37 6.92 -3.33
CA ALA A 35 -10.05 8.13 -2.59
C ALA A 35 -8.65 8.66 -2.96
N GLN A 36 -7.65 7.77 -3.10
CA GLN A 36 -6.34 8.12 -3.63
C GLN A 36 -6.44 8.68 -5.05
N GLY A 37 -7.15 8.00 -5.94
CA GLY A 37 -7.32 8.44 -7.31
C GLY A 37 -8.07 9.78 -7.43
N LEU A 38 -9.10 10.01 -6.63
CA LEU A 38 -9.77 11.32 -6.52
C LEU A 38 -8.84 12.42 -6.01
N TYR A 39 -7.96 12.11 -5.05
CA TYR A 39 -6.92 13.03 -4.60
C TYR A 39 -5.94 13.36 -5.75
N LEU A 40 -5.44 12.34 -6.46
CA LEU A 40 -4.55 12.52 -7.60
C LEU A 40 -5.22 13.38 -8.68
N ARG A 41 -6.49 13.15 -8.98
CA ARG A 41 -7.24 14.00 -9.91
C ARG A 41 -7.35 15.44 -9.43
N ARG A 42 -7.78 15.66 -8.18
CA ARG A 42 -8.03 17.02 -7.67
C ARG A 42 -6.75 17.83 -7.49
N ARG A 43 -5.65 17.20 -7.08
CA ARG A 43 -4.40 17.90 -6.74
C ARG A 43 -3.34 17.83 -7.83
N LEU A 44 -3.32 16.75 -8.60
CA LEU A 44 -2.36 16.50 -9.66
C LEU A 44 -3.01 16.55 -11.05
N ALA A 45 -4.27 16.99 -11.17
CA ALA A 45 -4.97 17.13 -12.46
C ALA A 45 -4.95 15.87 -13.35
N TYR A 46 -4.85 14.68 -12.75
CA TYR A 46 -4.85 13.43 -13.51
C TYR A 46 -6.18 13.22 -14.23
N PRO A 47 -6.17 12.65 -15.45
CA PRO A 47 -7.39 12.38 -16.20
C PRO A 47 -8.23 11.32 -15.47
N TRP A 48 -9.56 11.32 -15.68
CA TRP A 48 -10.45 10.37 -15.03
C TRP A 48 -10.08 8.92 -15.32
N GLN A 49 -9.58 8.63 -16.53
CA GLN A 49 -9.09 7.30 -16.90
C GLN A 49 -7.97 6.83 -15.96
N ALA A 50 -7.04 7.71 -15.60
CA ALA A 50 -5.95 7.37 -14.69
C ALA A 50 -6.43 7.04 -13.27
N VAL A 51 -7.50 7.70 -12.80
CA VAL A 51 -8.13 7.40 -11.51
C VAL A 51 -8.68 5.98 -11.50
N TRP A 52 -9.38 5.58 -12.56
CA TRP A 52 -9.94 4.24 -12.70
C TRP A 52 -8.85 3.18 -12.84
N LEU A 53 -7.81 3.45 -13.64
CA LEU A 53 -6.66 2.54 -13.78
C LEU A 53 -5.88 2.40 -12.48
N TRP A 54 -5.66 3.48 -11.74
CA TRP A 54 -5.05 3.45 -10.41
C TRP A 54 -5.86 2.60 -9.43
N SER A 55 -7.19 2.81 -9.45
CA SER A 55 -8.12 2.10 -8.58
C SER A 55 -8.18 0.62 -8.92
N GLY A 56 -8.24 0.28 -10.21
CA GLY A 56 -8.21 -1.08 -10.71
C GLY A 56 -6.88 -1.78 -10.42
N ALA A 57 -5.75 -1.09 -10.58
CA ALA A 57 -4.44 -1.61 -10.25
C ALA A 57 -4.32 -1.99 -8.76
N LEU A 58 -4.86 -1.16 -7.85
CA LEU A 58 -4.90 -1.51 -6.42
C LEU A 58 -5.86 -2.67 -6.15
N ALA A 59 -7.08 -2.61 -6.71
CA ALA A 59 -8.14 -3.58 -6.48
C ALA A 59 -7.82 -4.98 -7.04
N LEU A 60 -7.10 -5.07 -8.16
CA LEU A 60 -6.69 -6.32 -8.80
C LEU A 60 -5.29 -6.76 -8.37
N GLY A 61 -4.39 -5.82 -8.08
CA GLY A 61 -3.04 -6.12 -7.62
C GLY A 61 -3.01 -6.74 -6.23
N TRP A 62 -3.89 -6.32 -5.32
CA TRP A 62 -3.95 -6.88 -3.97
C TRP A 62 -4.39 -8.36 -3.91
N PRO A 63 -5.45 -8.82 -4.60
CA PRO A 63 -5.81 -10.23 -4.63
C PRO A 63 -4.76 -11.06 -5.38
N ALA A 64 -4.21 -10.56 -6.49
CA ALA A 64 -3.14 -11.24 -7.21
C ALA A 64 -1.90 -11.44 -6.34
N ALA A 65 -1.48 -10.40 -5.63
CA ALA A 65 -0.38 -10.45 -4.69
C ALA A 65 -0.66 -11.40 -3.52
N HIS A 66 -1.89 -11.40 -2.99
CA HIS A 66 -2.28 -12.30 -1.92
C HIS A 66 -2.32 -13.77 -2.37
N LEU A 67 -2.80 -14.07 -3.57
CA LEU A 67 -2.78 -15.41 -4.15
C LEU A 67 -1.35 -15.92 -4.33
N LEU A 68 -0.48 -15.10 -4.93
CA LEU A 68 0.94 -15.40 -5.09
C LEU A 68 1.63 -15.63 -3.73
N TYR A 69 1.19 -14.90 -2.71
CA TYR A 69 1.65 -15.03 -1.34
C TYR A 69 1.20 -16.35 -0.68
N VAL A 70 -0.09 -16.70 -0.75
CA VAL A 70 -0.63 -17.94 -0.16
C VAL A 70 -0.01 -19.17 -0.85
N SER A 71 0.13 -19.12 -2.18
CA SER A 71 0.80 -20.18 -2.93
C SER A 71 2.33 -20.20 -2.75
N GLY A 72 2.88 -19.13 -2.18
CA GLY A 72 4.30 -18.79 -2.26
C GLY A 72 5.11 -18.90 -0.98
N GLN A 73 4.52 -19.37 0.12
CA GLN A 73 5.21 -19.35 1.42
C GLN A 73 6.57 -20.08 1.41
N SER A 74 6.74 -21.10 0.58
CA SER A 74 7.99 -21.88 0.51
C SER A 74 9.16 -21.15 -0.16
N TRP A 75 8.93 -20.30 -1.17
CA TRP A 75 10.03 -19.60 -1.86
C TRP A 75 10.51 -18.35 -1.10
N ALA A 76 9.67 -17.77 -0.25
CA ALA A 76 10.00 -16.60 0.55
C ALA A 76 10.72 -16.95 1.88
N THR A 77 10.75 -18.22 2.28
CA THR A 77 11.39 -18.71 3.50
C THR A 77 12.81 -18.16 3.75
N PRO A 78 13.77 -18.21 2.81
CA PRO A 78 15.12 -17.71 3.07
C PRO A 78 15.19 -16.19 3.28
N LEU A 79 14.28 -15.42 2.67
CA LEU A 79 14.16 -13.98 2.90
C LEU A 79 13.57 -13.67 4.27
N ILE A 80 12.60 -14.47 4.71
CA ILE A 80 12.00 -14.35 6.05
C ILE A 80 13.07 -14.61 7.11
N GLU A 81 13.83 -15.71 6.98
CA GLU A 81 14.90 -16.06 7.91
C GLU A 81 15.98 -14.98 7.98
N LEU A 82 16.36 -14.37 6.85
CA LEU A 82 17.32 -13.26 6.83
C LEU A 82 16.82 -12.03 7.58
N VAL A 83 15.53 -11.70 7.46
CA VAL A 83 14.93 -10.56 8.15
C VAL A 83 14.75 -10.86 9.65
N ASP A 84 14.47 -12.10 10.01
CA ASP A 84 14.39 -12.55 11.41
C ASP A 84 15.75 -12.54 12.13
N MET A 85 16.87 -12.57 11.39
CA MET A 85 18.21 -12.38 11.96
C MET A 85 18.51 -10.92 12.33
N LEU A 86 17.68 -9.95 11.91
CA LEU A 86 17.87 -8.55 12.28
C LEU A 86 17.46 -8.32 13.74
N PRO A 87 18.07 -7.37 14.47
CA PRO A 87 17.79 -7.12 15.89
C PRO A 87 16.34 -6.66 16.18
N PHE A 88 15.56 -6.38 15.13
CA PHE A 88 14.14 -6.02 15.19
C PHE A 88 13.22 -7.12 14.63
N GLY A 89 13.79 -8.24 14.18
CA GLY A 89 13.13 -9.35 13.50
C GLY A 89 12.65 -10.42 14.47
N GLY A 90 11.62 -10.12 15.26
CA GLY A 90 10.82 -11.23 15.79
C GLY A 90 10.18 -11.98 14.61
N GLY A 91 10.09 -13.32 14.66
CA GLY A 91 9.60 -14.14 13.52
C GLY A 91 8.31 -13.63 12.85
N VAL A 92 7.39 -13.05 13.63
CA VAL A 92 6.14 -12.46 13.12
C VAL A 92 6.36 -11.12 12.40
N VAL A 93 7.34 -10.33 12.83
CA VAL A 93 7.73 -9.06 12.22
C VAL A 93 8.39 -9.30 10.88
N GLY A 94 9.38 -10.20 10.78
CA GLY A 94 10.07 -10.46 9.53
C GLY A 94 9.16 -11.03 8.47
N ILE A 95 8.29 -11.95 8.88
CA ILE A 95 7.20 -12.46 8.05
C ILE A 95 6.33 -11.33 7.49
N ASN A 96 5.83 -10.40 8.32
CA ASN A 96 4.94 -9.33 7.85
C ASN A 96 5.67 -8.26 7.01
N VAL A 97 6.91 -7.93 7.34
CA VAL A 97 7.75 -7.00 6.56
C VAL A 97 7.97 -7.53 5.14
N VAL A 98 8.42 -8.78 5.00
CA VAL A 98 8.68 -9.39 3.69
C VAL A 98 7.38 -9.53 2.90
N ARG A 99 6.30 -9.98 3.56
CA ARG A 99 4.99 -10.17 2.92
C ARG A 99 4.47 -8.87 2.33
N LEU A 100 4.41 -7.81 3.13
CA LEU A 100 3.80 -6.56 2.69
C LEU A 100 4.71 -5.80 1.71
N ALA A 101 6.03 -5.97 1.81
CA ALA A 101 6.97 -5.51 0.78
C ALA A 101 6.69 -6.15 -0.58
N PHE A 102 6.49 -7.46 -0.63
CA PHE A 102 6.21 -8.17 -1.88
C PHE A 102 4.83 -7.82 -2.46
N VAL A 103 3.82 -7.69 -1.60
CA VAL A 103 2.47 -7.28 -2.02
C VAL A 103 2.50 -5.90 -2.67
N LEU A 104 3.15 -4.93 -2.02
CA LEU A 104 3.24 -3.59 -2.57
C LEU A 104 4.24 -3.48 -3.73
N LEU A 105 5.20 -4.40 -3.87
CA LEU A 105 6.03 -4.49 -5.08
C LEU A 105 5.16 -4.80 -6.31
N ILE A 106 4.29 -5.80 -6.23
CA ILE A 106 3.39 -6.21 -7.33
C ILE A 106 2.43 -5.08 -7.69
N ILE A 107 1.80 -4.47 -6.68
CA ILE A 107 0.91 -3.33 -6.87
C ILE A 107 1.70 -2.14 -7.44
N GLY A 108 2.93 -1.94 -6.98
CA GLY A 108 3.85 -0.93 -7.50
C GLY A 108 4.15 -1.14 -8.98
N PHE A 109 4.33 -2.37 -9.46
CA PHE A 109 4.42 -2.63 -10.89
C PHE A 109 3.15 -2.22 -11.63
N ALA A 110 1.96 -2.57 -11.11
CA ALA A 110 0.71 -2.17 -11.75
C ALA A 110 0.55 -0.63 -11.80
N HIS A 111 0.90 0.08 -10.73
CA HIS A 111 0.89 1.54 -10.67
C HIS A 111 1.97 2.18 -11.54
N SER A 112 3.14 1.55 -11.70
CA SER A 112 4.24 2.11 -12.48
C SER A 112 3.87 2.24 -13.96
N PHE A 113 3.03 1.34 -14.51
CA PHE A 113 2.46 1.48 -15.85
C PHE A 113 1.52 2.68 -15.96
N VAL A 114 0.66 2.90 -14.96
CA VAL A 114 -0.23 4.08 -14.92
C VAL A 114 0.60 5.36 -14.85
N ILE A 115 1.64 5.39 -14.02
CA ILE A 115 2.54 6.54 -13.89
C ILE A 115 3.36 6.75 -15.17
N ALA A 116 3.91 5.71 -15.76
CA ALA A 116 4.68 5.80 -17.00
C ALA A 116 3.82 6.36 -18.14
N TRP A 117 2.52 6.03 -18.17
CA TRP A 117 1.61 6.62 -19.13
C TRP A 117 1.42 8.13 -18.93
N LEU A 118 1.44 8.59 -17.68
CA LEU A 118 1.21 10.00 -17.29
C LEU A 118 2.47 10.89 -17.34
N VAL A 119 3.66 10.31 -17.20
CA VAL A 119 4.91 11.05 -17.18
C VAL A 119 5.48 11.21 -18.59
N ALA A 120 6.20 12.32 -18.82
CA ALA A 120 6.90 12.61 -20.07
C ALA A 120 7.75 11.40 -20.56
N PRO A 121 7.78 11.12 -21.88
CA PRO A 121 8.44 9.93 -22.45
C PRO A 121 9.87 9.71 -21.97
N GLN A 122 10.63 10.80 -21.82
CA GLN A 122 12.05 10.80 -21.41
C GLN A 122 12.28 10.27 -19.99
N ARG A 123 11.27 10.29 -19.11
CA ARG A 123 11.39 9.82 -17.71
C ARG A 123 10.71 8.48 -17.47
N ARG A 124 10.00 7.92 -18.47
CA ARG A 124 9.18 6.70 -18.31
C ARG A 124 9.97 5.51 -17.79
N GLY A 125 11.15 5.26 -18.36
CA GLY A 125 11.99 4.13 -17.98
C GLY A 125 12.39 4.13 -16.50
N ALA A 126 12.72 5.31 -15.96
CA ALA A 126 13.08 5.44 -14.55
C ALA A 126 11.88 5.14 -13.63
N TRP A 127 10.68 5.63 -13.96
CA TRP A 127 9.48 5.41 -13.15
C TRP A 127 9.01 3.95 -13.12
N LEU A 128 9.25 3.19 -14.19
CA LEU A 128 8.92 1.77 -14.24
C LEU A 128 9.68 0.94 -13.21
N LEU A 129 10.90 1.36 -12.84
CA LEU A 129 11.75 0.68 -11.86
C LEU A 129 11.69 1.33 -10.47
N TYR A 130 11.60 2.65 -10.42
CA TYR A 130 11.61 3.41 -9.18
C TYR A 130 10.33 3.21 -8.38
N TRP A 131 9.17 3.18 -9.03
CA TRP A 131 7.89 3.10 -8.34
C TRP A 131 7.63 1.75 -7.65
N PRO A 132 7.92 0.59 -8.28
CA PRO A 132 7.83 -0.69 -7.60
C PRO A 132 8.75 -0.78 -6.39
N LEU A 133 10.00 -0.28 -6.51
CA LEU A 133 10.96 -0.27 -5.40
C LEU A 133 10.45 0.58 -4.23
N LEU A 134 9.97 1.79 -4.51
CA LEU A 134 9.41 2.68 -3.50
C LEU A 134 8.18 2.05 -2.83
N SER A 135 7.33 1.39 -3.61
CA SER A 135 6.16 0.67 -3.08
C SER A 135 6.57 -0.51 -2.21
N ALA A 136 7.61 -1.25 -2.58
CA ALA A 136 8.15 -2.34 -1.77
C ALA A 136 8.73 -1.85 -0.43
N ILE A 137 9.48 -0.74 -0.44
CA ILE A 137 10.00 -0.09 0.78
C ILE A 137 8.82 0.36 1.66
N ALA A 138 7.80 0.96 1.06
CA ALA A 138 6.60 1.37 1.78
C ALA A 138 5.84 0.18 2.37
N GLY A 139 5.83 -0.96 1.68
CA GLY A 139 5.24 -2.20 2.16
C GLY A 139 6.00 -2.84 3.32
N ALA A 140 7.33 -2.83 3.24
CA ALA A 140 8.18 -3.23 4.36
C ALA A 140 7.91 -2.36 5.60
N GLY A 141 7.85 -1.04 5.43
CA GLY A 141 7.52 -0.09 6.49
C GLY A 141 6.13 -0.33 7.08
N LEU A 142 5.12 -0.53 6.24
CA LEU A 142 3.75 -0.85 6.64
C LEU A 142 3.71 -2.12 7.49
N GLY A 143 4.37 -3.20 7.04
CA GLY A 143 4.41 -4.47 7.77
C GLY A 143 5.16 -4.40 9.08
N GLY A 144 6.28 -3.68 9.12
CA GLY A 144 7.05 -3.44 10.34
C GLY A 144 6.25 -2.63 11.37
N VAL A 145 5.59 -1.55 10.93
CA VAL A 145 4.74 -0.72 11.81
C VAL A 145 3.57 -1.52 12.35
N GLN A 146 2.88 -2.30 11.52
CA GLN A 146 1.77 -3.13 11.97
C GLN A 146 2.20 -4.20 12.97
N ALA A 147 3.30 -4.91 12.70
CA ALA A 147 3.79 -5.96 13.58
C ALA A 147 4.26 -5.41 14.94
N ASN A 148 5.00 -4.29 14.92
CA ASN A 148 5.47 -3.62 16.15
C ASN A 148 4.33 -2.98 16.95
N LEU A 149 3.35 -2.35 16.29
CA LEU A 149 2.18 -1.84 16.99
C LEU A 149 1.36 -2.96 17.58
N CYS A 150 1.22 -4.08 16.87
CA CYS A 150 0.45 -5.20 17.40
C CYS A 150 1.12 -5.85 18.61
N SER A 151 2.45 -6.03 18.59
CA SER A 151 3.16 -6.63 19.73
C SER A 151 3.05 -5.81 21.03
N VAL A 152 2.77 -4.50 20.93
CA VAL A 152 2.66 -3.61 22.09
C VAL A 152 1.21 -3.28 22.43
N ALA A 153 0.34 -3.14 21.43
CA ALA A 153 -0.97 -2.51 21.59
C ALA A 153 -2.16 -3.42 21.22
N CYS A 154 -1.97 -4.58 20.58
CA CYS A 154 -3.10 -5.44 20.21
C CYS A 154 -3.90 -5.93 21.43
N ASP A 155 -3.22 -6.37 22.49
CA ASP A 155 -3.88 -6.84 23.72
C ASP A 155 -4.69 -5.74 24.42
N PRO A 156 -4.12 -4.55 24.74
CA PRO A 156 -4.90 -3.49 25.39
C PRO A 156 -6.00 -2.94 24.47
N LEU A 157 -5.75 -2.76 23.17
CA LEU A 157 -6.79 -2.30 22.23
C LEU A 157 -7.90 -3.35 22.09
N GLY A 158 -7.55 -4.63 22.09
CA GLY A 158 -8.50 -5.75 22.05
C GLY A 158 -9.39 -5.79 23.29
N GLN A 159 -8.84 -5.53 24.47
CA GLN A 159 -9.61 -5.44 25.71
C GLN A 159 -10.56 -4.24 25.72
N TRP A 160 -10.17 -3.11 25.13
CA TRP A 160 -10.95 -1.87 25.19
C TRP A 160 -12.02 -1.77 24.10
N GLY A 161 -11.73 -2.25 22.89
CA GLY A 161 -12.59 -2.06 21.72
C GLY A 161 -12.67 -3.25 20.78
N GLY A 162 -12.17 -4.42 21.19
CA GLY A 162 -12.23 -5.65 20.42
C GLY A 162 -11.40 -5.63 19.14
N SER A 163 -11.66 -6.60 18.27
CA SER A 163 -10.95 -6.77 16.99
C SER A 163 -11.11 -5.55 16.07
N LEU A 164 -12.23 -4.83 16.15
CA LEU A 164 -12.50 -3.62 15.36
C LEU A 164 -11.48 -2.52 15.65
N LEU A 165 -11.27 -2.20 16.93
CA LEU A 165 -10.36 -1.13 17.33
C LEU A 165 -8.91 -1.49 17.00
N VAL A 166 -8.54 -2.77 17.17
CA VAL A 166 -7.24 -3.30 16.74
C VAL A 166 -7.05 -3.12 15.24
N GLY A 167 -7.98 -3.62 14.43
CA GLY A 167 -7.94 -3.52 12.98
C GLY A 167 -7.82 -2.07 12.52
N ALA A 168 -8.72 -1.20 12.99
CA ALA A 168 -8.72 0.24 12.67
C ALA A 168 -7.36 0.89 12.93
N THR A 169 -6.75 0.60 14.08
CA THR A 169 -5.49 1.21 14.51
C THR A 169 -4.31 0.73 13.67
N LEU A 170 -4.22 -0.59 13.43
CA LEU A 170 -3.18 -1.18 12.59
C LEU A 170 -3.30 -0.74 11.13
N GLY A 171 -4.52 -0.69 10.61
CA GLY A 171 -4.81 -0.18 9.27
C GLY A 171 -4.43 1.29 9.12
N ALA A 172 -4.85 2.14 10.07
CA ALA A 172 -4.51 3.56 10.08
C ALA A 172 -3.00 3.81 10.08
N ALA A 173 -2.28 3.17 11.01
CA ALA A 173 -0.84 3.36 11.17
C ALA A 173 -0.06 2.82 9.97
N GLY A 174 -0.44 1.65 9.46
CA GLY A 174 0.19 1.05 8.30
C GLY A 174 0.06 1.90 7.04
N TRP A 175 -1.16 2.32 6.70
CA TRP A 175 -1.39 3.16 5.52
C TRP A 175 -0.87 4.59 5.67
N LEU A 176 -0.80 5.12 6.88
CA LEU A 176 -0.10 6.38 7.14
C LEU A 176 1.40 6.26 6.85
N CYS A 177 2.04 5.16 7.27
CA CYS A 177 3.43 4.88 6.95
C CYS A 177 3.66 4.81 5.43
N TYR A 178 2.80 4.08 4.72
CA TYR A 178 2.81 4.04 3.25
C TYR A 178 2.73 5.44 2.64
N ALA A 179 1.79 6.26 3.12
CA ALA A 179 1.58 7.60 2.59
C ALA A 179 2.75 8.56 2.83
N LEU A 180 3.45 8.41 3.97
CA LEU A 180 4.65 9.19 4.29
C LEU A 180 5.82 8.81 3.38
N ILE A 181 5.97 7.53 3.03
CA ILE A 181 7.04 7.04 2.17
C ILE A 181 6.76 7.40 0.70
N VAL A 182 5.56 7.11 0.21
CA VAL A 182 5.23 7.24 -1.22
C VAL A 182 4.79 8.65 -1.62
N GLY A 183 4.13 9.38 -0.71
CA GLY A 183 3.55 10.68 -0.97
C GLY A 183 4.50 11.74 -1.55
N PRO A 184 5.71 11.92 -1.00
CA PRO A 184 6.68 12.90 -1.51
C PRO A 184 7.13 12.66 -2.96
N PHE A 185 6.97 11.44 -3.46
CA PHE A 185 7.44 11.03 -4.78
C PHE A 185 6.33 10.92 -5.82
N LEU A 186 5.10 11.33 -5.48
CA LEU A 186 4.02 11.35 -6.46
C LEU A 186 4.36 12.31 -7.60
N PRO A 187 4.34 11.85 -8.87
CA PRO A 187 4.71 12.71 -9.98
C PRO A 187 3.67 13.82 -10.16
N LEU A 188 4.12 15.06 -10.10
CA LEU A 188 3.30 16.20 -10.54
C LEU A 188 2.92 16.00 -12.01
N PRO A 189 1.70 16.38 -12.41
CA PRO A 189 1.35 16.38 -13.83
C PRO A 189 2.36 17.23 -14.58
N PRO A 190 2.63 16.95 -15.87
CA PRO A 190 3.30 17.92 -16.71
C PRO A 190 2.50 19.22 -16.61
N VAL A 191 3.15 20.28 -16.10
CA VAL A 191 2.61 21.64 -16.19
C VAL A 191 2.38 21.83 -17.68
N ASN A 192 1.11 21.92 -18.10
CA ASN A 192 0.79 22.41 -19.41
C ASN A 192 1.45 23.78 -19.50
N LYS A 193 2.63 23.87 -20.11
CA LYS A 193 3.20 25.14 -20.46
C LYS A 193 2.12 25.81 -21.30
N PRO A 194 1.66 27.02 -20.94
CA PRO A 194 0.75 27.75 -21.81
C PRO A 194 1.40 27.72 -23.19
N ALA A 195 0.63 27.28 -24.19
CA ALA A 195 1.07 27.32 -25.57
C ALA A 195 1.49 28.76 -25.81
N THR A 196 2.79 29.00 -25.94
CA THR A 196 3.31 30.27 -26.43
C THR A 196 2.78 30.38 -27.85
N GLN A 197 1.69 31.13 -27.99
CA GLN A 197 1.19 31.63 -29.26
C GLN A 197 2.11 32.75 -29.74
#